data_AF-Q922B6-F1
#
_entry.id   AF-Q922B6-F1
#
_cell.length_a   1.000
_cell.length_b   1.000
_cell.length_c   1.000
_cell.angle_alpha   90.00
_cell.angle_beta   90.00
_cell.angle_gamma   90.00
#
_symmetry.space_group_name_H-M   'P 1'
#
loop_
_entity.id
_entity.type
_entity.pdbx_description
1 polymer ?
#
loop_
_entity_poly.entity_id
_entity_poly.type
_entity_poly.pdbx_seq_one_letter_code
_entity_poly.pdbx_strand_id
1 'polypeptide(L)'
;MPPINTPRRSDSAISVRSLHSESSMSLRSTFSLPEEEEEPEPLVFAEQPSVKLCCQLCCSVFKDPVITTCGHTFCRRCALKSEKCPVDNAKLTVVVNNIAVAEQIGELFIHCRHGCHAAGTGKPGVFEVDPRGCPFTIKLSARKDHESSCDYRPVRCPNNPSCPPLLKMNLEAHLKECEHIKCPHSKYGCTFIGNQDTYETHLETCRFEGLKEFLQQTDDRFHEMHVALAQKDQEIAFLRSMLGKLSEKIDQLEKSLELKFDVLDENQSKLSEDLMEFRRDASMLNDELSHINARLNMGILGSYDPQQIFKCKGTFVGHQGPVWCLCVYSMGDLLFSGSSDKTIKVWDTCTTYKCQKTLEGHDGIVLALCIQGCKLYSGSADCTIIVWDIQNLQKVNTIRAHDNPVCTLVSSHNMLFSGSLKAIKVWDIVGTELKLKKELTGLNHWVRALVAAQSYLYSGSYQTIKIWDIRTLDCIHVLQTSGGSVYSIAVTNHHIVCGTYENLIHVWDIESKEQVRTLTGHVGTVYALAVISTPDQTKVFSASYDRSLRVWSMDNMICTQTLLRHQGSVTALAVSRGRLFSGAVDSTVKVWTC
;
A
#
# COMPACT_ATOMS: atom_id res chain seq x y z
N MET A 1 -20.70 63.11 -15.56
CA MET A 1 -20.07 61.88 -15.07
C MET A 1 -19.16 61.34 -16.17
N PRO A 2 -17.83 61.44 -16.05
CA PRO A 2 -16.92 60.86 -17.04
C PRO A 2 -16.62 59.38 -16.69
N PRO A 3 -16.20 58.56 -17.67
CA PRO A 3 -16.39 57.13 -17.65
C PRO A 3 -15.29 56.37 -16.91
N ILE A 4 -15.71 55.28 -16.27
CA ILE A 4 -14.88 54.29 -15.58
C ILE A 4 -14.09 53.50 -16.64
N ASN A 5 -12.79 53.79 -16.73
CA ASN A 5 -11.84 52.98 -17.51
C ASN A 5 -11.49 51.72 -16.73
N THR A 6 -11.84 50.57 -17.29
CA THR A 6 -11.45 49.24 -16.81
C THR A 6 -9.95 49.01 -17.06
N PRO A 7 -9.17 48.54 -16.06
CA PRO A 7 -7.74 48.34 -16.24
C PRO A 7 -7.45 47.05 -17.02
N ARG A 8 -6.62 47.19 -18.05
CA ARG A 8 -6.05 46.08 -18.83
C ARG A 8 -5.20 45.17 -17.93
N ARG A 9 -5.46 43.86 -18.07
CA ARG A 9 -4.58 42.76 -17.68
C ARG A 9 -3.13 43.04 -18.10
N SER A 10 -2.24 43.11 -17.13
CA SER A 10 -0.81 42.87 -17.33
C SER A 10 -0.50 41.45 -16.90
N ASP A 11 -0.20 40.60 -17.89
CA ASP A 11 0.38 39.28 -17.70
C ASP A 11 1.66 39.40 -16.87
N SER A 12 1.66 38.83 -15.67
CA SER A 12 2.87 38.55 -14.90
C SER A 12 2.83 37.07 -14.56
N ALA A 13 3.28 36.26 -15.51
CA ALA A 13 3.59 34.86 -15.26
C ALA A 13 4.64 34.81 -14.15
N ILE A 14 4.24 34.33 -12.97
CA ILE A 14 5.13 34.03 -11.86
C ILE A 14 6.01 32.85 -12.30
N SER A 15 7.18 33.19 -12.84
CA SER A 15 8.26 32.23 -13.08
C SER A 15 8.80 31.77 -11.74
N VAL A 16 8.47 30.54 -11.36
CA VAL A 16 9.01 29.81 -10.20
C VAL A 16 10.46 29.42 -10.51
N ARG A 17 11.35 30.41 -10.60
CA ARG A 17 12.80 30.25 -10.70
C ARG A 17 13.48 31.46 -10.07
N SER A 18 13.31 31.65 -8.77
CA SER A 18 14.23 32.46 -7.94
C SER A 18 13.92 32.32 -6.44
N LEU A 19 14.04 31.10 -5.91
CA LEU A 19 14.20 30.86 -4.48
C LEU A 19 15.38 29.89 -4.29
N HIS A 20 16.52 30.25 -4.88
CA HIS A 20 17.82 29.65 -4.60
C HIS A 20 18.80 30.75 -4.20
N SER A 21 18.68 31.22 -2.97
CA SER A 21 19.78 31.88 -2.27
C SER A 21 19.42 32.00 -0.79
N GLU A 22 20.31 31.48 0.06
CA GLU A 22 20.44 31.77 1.49
C GLU A 22 19.47 31.06 2.46
N SER A 23 19.79 29.81 2.77
CA SER A 23 20.03 29.36 4.16
C SER A 23 20.23 27.83 4.20
N SER A 24 21.32 27.36 3.59
CA SER A 24 21.91 26.06 3.90
C SER A 24 22.59 26.13 5.28
N MET A 25 21.77 26.31 6.34
CA MET A 25 22.15 25.92 7.69
C MET A 25 22.29 24.40 7.69
N SER A 26 23.50 23.95 7.39
CA SER A 26 23.92 22.57 7.59
C SER A 26 23.63 22.18 9.03
N LEU A 27 22.55 21.43 9.25
CA LEU A 27 22.33 20.63 10.44
C LEU A 27 23.30 19.42 10.38
N ARG A 28 24.60 19.70 10.38
CA ARG A 28 25.63 18.71 10.66
C ARG A 28 25.88 18.74 12.16
N SER A 29 25.54 17.61 12.80
CA SER A 29 26.31 17.05 13.92
C SER A 29 26.37 17.92 15.18
N THR A 30 25.26 18.03 15.88
CA THR A 30 25.26 18.13 17.35
C THR A 30 24.54 16.90 17.87
N PHE A 31 25.02 16.30 18.97
CA PHE A 31 24.60 15.01 19.56
C PHE A 31 25.36 13.76 19.09
N SER A 32 26.70 13.83 19.01
CA SER A 32 27.53 12.70 19.42
C SER A 32 27.95 12.95 20.87
N LEU A 33 27.15 12.50 21.84
CA LEU A 33 27.65 12.40 23.21
C LEU A 33 28.86 11.45 23.16
N PRO A 34 30.02 11.80 23.72
CA PRO A 34 31.15 10.89 23.79
C PRO A 34 30.71 9.65 24.57
N GLU A 35 30.79 8.47 23.95
CA GLU A 35 30.65 7.20 24.66
C GLU A 35 31.73 7.19 25.75
N GLU A 36 31.33 7.50 26.99
CA GLU A 36 32.20 7.40 28.16
C GLU A 36 32.81 6.00 28.16
N GLU A 37 34.14 5.94 28.29
CA GLU A 37 34.88 4.69 28.44
C GLU A 37 34.37 4.00 29.72
N GLU A 38 33.35 3.13 29.58
CA GLU A 38 32.87 2.30 30.68
C GLU A 38 34.06 1.55 31.29
N GLU A 39 34.33 1.81 32.57
CA GLU A 39 35.32 1.07 33.34
C GLU A 39 35.06 -0.45 33.16
N PRO A 40 36.10 -1.26 32.96
CA PRO A 40 35.93 -2.70 32.73
C PRO A 40 35.26 -3.36 33.94
N GLU A 41 34.00 -3.75 33.77
CA GLU A 41 33.28 -4.49 34.80
C GLU A 41 33.95 -5.84 35.10
N PRO A 42 33.97 -6.29 36.37
CA PRO A 42 34.43 -7.62 36.74
C PRO A 42 33.60 -8.70 36.03
N LEU A 43 34.25 -9.50 35.19
CA LEU A 43 33.66 -10.63 34.50
C LEU A 43 34.59 -11.84 34.65
N VAL A 44 34.32 -12.66 35.67
CA VAL A 44 35.04 -13.91 35.92
C VAL A 44 34.09 -15.06 35.64
N PHE A 45 34.41 -15.88 34.64
CA PHE A 45 33.64 -17.08 34.32
C PHE A 45 34.00 -18.19 35.30
N ALA A 46 33.01 -18.93 35.80
CA ALA A 46 33.24 -20.07 36.68
C ALA A 46 33.83 -21.28 35.94
N GLU A 47 33.47 -21.44 34.67
CA GLU A 47 34.09 -22.40 33.75
C GLU A 47 34.60 -21.66 32.51
N GLN A 48 35.75 -22.08 31.97
CA GLN A 48 36.34 -21.42 30.82
C GLN A 48 35.41 -21.58 29.59
N PRO A 49 34.97 -20.47 28.96
CA PRO A 49 34.08 -20.55 27.81
C PRO A 49 34.71 -21.31 26.63
N SER A 50 33.88 -22.02 25.87
CA SER A 50 34.32 -22.67 24.64
C SER A 50 34.89 -21.65 23.66
N VAL A 51 36.00 -22.00 22.99
CA VAL A 51 36.65 -21.16 21.97
C VAL A 51 35.69 -20.78 20.84
N LYS A 52 34.62 -21.56 20.61
CA LYS A 52 33.57 -21.27 19.62
C LYS A 52 32.74 -20.02 19.95
N LEU A 53 32.68 -19.62 21.22
CA LEU A 53 31.98 -18.42 21.69
C LEU A 53 32.91 -17.19 21.75
N CYS A 54 34.14 -17.31 21.24
CA CYS A 54 35.10 -16.22 21.19
C CYS A 54 35.15 -15.60 19.79
N CYS A 55 35.20 -14.27 19.78
CA CYS A 55 35.40 -13.48 18.57
C CYS A 55 36.84 -13.62 18.08
N GLN A 56 37.02 -13.94 16.79
CA GLN A 56 38.35 -14.07 16.18
C GLN A 56 39.11 -12.73 16.05
N LEU A 57 38.40 -11.59 16.15
CA LEU A 57 39.01 -10.26 16.05
C LEU A 57 39.55 -9.75 17.39
N CYS A 58 38.88 -10.05 18.51
CA CYS A 58 39.32 -9.60 19.85
C CYS A 58 39.75 -10.75 20.79
N CYS A 59 39.72 -11.99 20.30
CA CYS A 59 40.07 -13.22 21.04
C CYS A 59 39.36 -13.37 22.40
N SER A 60 38.20 -12.73 22.57
CA SER A 60 37.40 -12.71 23.79
C SER A 60 35.99 -13.19 23.50
N VAL A 61 35.24 -13.61 24.53
CA VAL A 61 33.82 -13.96 24.39
C VAL A 61 33.06 -12.84 23.67
N PHE A 62 32.15 -13.20 22.75
CA PHE A 62 31.46 -12.19 21.95
C PHE A 62 30.71 -11.17 22.84
N LYS A 63 30.93 -9.88 22.58
CA LYS A 63 30.12 -8.79 23.10
C LYS A 63 29.23 -8.28 21.97
N ASP A 64 27.91 -8.42 22.12
CA ASP A 64 26.91 -8.08 21.09
C ASP A 64 27.22 -8.76 19.74
N PRO A 65 27.01 -10.08 19.63
CA PRO A 65 27.38 -10.86 18.45
C PRO A 65 26.48 -10.50 17.24
N VAL A 66 27.12 -10.25 16.10
CA VAL A 66 26.45 -9.91 14.83
C VAL A 66 26.96 -10.79 13.69
N ILE A 67 26.06 -11.12 12.76
CA ILE A 67 26.37 -11.80 11.50
C ILE A 67 26.68 -10.73 10.45
N THR A 68 27.80 -10.89 9.77
CA THR A 68 28.23 -10.00 8.68
C THR A 68 27.87 -10.57 7.32
N THR A 69 28.05 -9.80 6.24
CA THR A 69 27.71 -10.22 4.86
C THR A 69 28.43 -11.47 4.38
N CYS A 70 29.60 -11.77 4.94
CA CYS A 70 30.30 -13.04 4.69
C CYS A 70 29.73 -14.25 5.46
N GLY A 71 28.72 -14.05 6.31
CA GLY A 71 28.13 -15.09 7.15
C GLY A 71 28.86 -15.36 8.48
N HIS A 72 30.05 -14.78 8.69
CA HIS A 72 30.80 -14.94 9.94
C HIS A 72 30.28 -14.03 11.07
N THR A 73 30.42 -14.51 12.31
CA THR A 73 29.98 -13.81 13.53
C THR A 73 31.13 -13.07 14.21
N PHE A 74 30.90 -11.81 14.57
CA PHE A 74 31.87 -10.96 15.28
C PHE A 74 31.16 -10.11 16.35
N CYS A 75 31.90 -9.54 17.31
CA CYS A 75 31.36 -8.48 18.17
C CYS A 75 31.00 -7.27 17.30
N ARG A 76 29.87 -6.59 17.55
CA ARG A 76 29.48 -5.39 16.77
C ARG A 76 30.61 -4.36 16.68
N ARG A 77 31.23 -4.03 17.82
CA ARG A 77 32.37 -3.09 17.86
C ARG A 77 33.55 -3.55 17.02
N CYS A 78 33.84 -4.85 16.96
CA CYS A 78 34.90 -5.40 16.13
C CYS A 78 34.55 -5.37 14.64
N ALA A 79 33.31 -5.69 14.28
CA ALA A 79 32.83 -5.66 12.90
C ALA A 79 32.80 -4.22 12.33
N LEU A 80 32.54 -3.22 13.17
CA LEU A 80 32.54 -1.81 12.77
C LEU A 80 33.95 -1.21 12.71
N LYS A 81 34.88 -1.67 13.54
CA LYS A 81 36.28 -1.21 13.53
C LYS A 81 37.15 -1.89 12.46
N SER A 82 36.80 -3.11 12.06
CA SER A 82 37.55 -3.87 11.05
C SER A 82 36.93 -3.70 9.67
N GLU A 83 37.74 -3.35 8.66
CA GLU A 83 37.26 -3.22 7.28
C GLU A 83 37.06 -4.58 6.58
N LYS A 84 37.86 -5.59 6.95
CA LYS A 84 37.89 -6.90 6.28
C LYS A 84 37.70 -8.05 7.27
N CYS A 85 37.07 -9.11 6.78
CA CYS A 85 36.88 -10.35 7.49
C CYS A 85 38.21 -11.11 7.59
N PRO A 86 38.64 -11.58 8.78
CA PRO A 86 39.88 -12.33 8.95
C PRO A 86 39.83 -13.74 8.33
N VAL A 87 38.64 -14.24 7.98
CA VAL A 87 38.45 -15.61 7.44
C VAL A 87 38.56 -15.63 5.91
N ASP A 88 37.85 -14.73 5.22
CA ASP A 88 37.73 -14.73 3.75
C ASP A 88 38.08 -13.39 3.10
N ASN A 89 38.56 -12.41 3.88
CA ASN A 89 38.97 -11.09 3.42
C ASN A 89 37.84 -10.23 2.79
N ALA A 90 36.58 -10.64 2.95
CA ALA A 90 35.41 -9.89 2.47
C ALA A 90 35.19 -8.60 3.29
N LYS A 91 34.56 -7.58 2.69
CA LYS A 91 34.21 -6.34 3.38
C LYS A 91 33.17 -6.62 4.47
N LEU A 92 33.46 -6.22 5.70
CA LEU A 92 32.55 -6.43 6.82
C LEU A 92 31.42 -5.39 6.80
N THR A 93 30.20 -5.86 6.58
CA THR A 93 28.98 -5.07 6.83
C THR A 93 28.04 -5.88 7.70
N VAL A 94 27.53 -5.26 8.76
CA VAL A 94 26.62 -5.90 9.72
C VAL A 94 25.27 -6.14 9.04
N VAL A 95 24.78 -7.38 9.09
CA VAL A 95 23.52 -7.79 8.47
C VAL A 95 22.44 -7.95 9.54
N VAL A 96 22.70 -8.77 10.55
CA VAL A 96 21.74 -9.08 11.63
C VAL A 96 22.45 -9.41 12.94
N ASN A 97 21.72 -9.33 14.05
CA ASN A 97 22.20 -9.79 15.36
C ASN A 97 22.16 -11.32 15.42
N ASN A 98 23.21 -11.95 15.94
CA ASN A 98 23.25 -13.40 16.15
C ASN A 98 22.65 -13.75 17.51
N ILE A 99 21.33 -13.75 17.59
CA ILE A 99 20.58 -13.99 18.84
C ILE A 99 20.95 -15.35 19.45
N ALA A 100 21.10 -16.39 18.62
CA ALA A 100 21.44 -17.74 19.10
C ALA A 100 22.79 -17.78 19.84
N VAL A 101 23.81 -17.08 19.32
CA VAL A 101 25.11 -16.98 20.00
C VAL A 101 24.99 -16.12 21.26
N ALA A 102 24.19 -15.06 21.25
CA ALA A 102 23.94 -14.24 22.43
C ALA A 102 23.25 -15.04 23.56
N GLU A 103 22.29 -15.89 23.23
CA GLU A 103 21.61 -16.78 24.18
C GLU A 103 22.58 -17.80 24.79
N GLN A 104 23.43 -18.44 23.97
CA GLN A 104 24.46 -19.37 24.46
C GLN A 104 25.44 -18.70 25.42
N ILE A 105 25.82 -17.45 25.15
CA ILE A 105 26.68 -16.66 26.04
C ILE A 105 25.94 -16.30 27.34
N GLY A 106 24.65 -15.99 27.26
CA GLY A 106 23.79 -15.74 28.41
C GLY A 106 23.69 -16.93 29.38
N GLU A 107 23.82 -18.15 28.88
CA GLU A 107 23.82 -19.38 29.67
C GLU A 107 25.15 -19.67 30.39
N LEU A 108 26.23 -18.93 30.09
CA LEU A 108 27.51 -19.11 30.76
C LEU A 108 27.43 -18.67 32.23
N PHE A 109 28.08 -19.43 33.09
CA PHE A 109 28.15 -19.18 34.52
C PHE A 109 29.31 -18.24 34.86
N ILE A 110 29.01 -17.17 35.60
CA ILE A 110 29.95 -16.16 36.07
C ILE A 110 29.86 -15.97 37.58
N HIS A 111 30.96 -15.55 38.19
CA HIS A 111 30.94 -15.10 39.58
C HIS A 111 30.29 -13.73 39.69
N CYS A 112 29.50 -13.52 40.74
CA CYS A 112 28.91 -12.22 41.04
C CYS A 112 30.02 -11.15 41.20
N ARG A 113 29.77 -9.91 40.73
CA ARG A 113 30.73 -8.79 40.88
C ARG A 113 31.15 -8.53 42.32
N HIS A 114 30.26 -8.79 43.29
CA HIS A 114 30.51 -8.63 44.72
C HIS A 114 31.29 -9.81 45.32
N GLY A 115 31.54 -10.84 44.53
CA GLY A 115 32.41 -11.98 44.83
C GLY A 115 33.74 -11.93 44.07
N CYS A 116 34.08 -10.80 43.44
CA CYS A 116 35.30 -10.65 42.66
C CYS A 116 36.11 -9.43 43.14
N HIS A 117 37.43 -9.54 43.16
CA HIS A 117 38.34 -8.41 43.36
C HIS A 117 39.28 -8.26 42.16
N ALA A 118 39.85 -7.07 41.94
CA ALA A 118 40.87 -6.89 40.93
C ALA A 118 42.12 -7.71 41.30
N ALA A 119 42.68 -8.46 40.35
CA ALA A 119 43.89 -9.24 40.56
C ALA A 119 45.07 -8.28 40.84
N GLY A 120 45.85 -8.54 41.88
CA GLY A 120 47.00 -7.71 42.27
C GLY A 120 48.18 -7.71 41.27
N THR A 121 48.01 -8.28 40.07
CA THR A 121 49.07 -8.52 39.09
C THR A 121 49.39 -7.32 38.19
N GLY A 122 48.87 -6.12 38.49
CA GLY A 122 49.20 -4.87 37.79
C GLY A 122 48.64 -4.75 36.37
N LYS A 123 47.88 -5.74 35.88
CA LYS A 123 47.14 -5.66 34.62
C LYS A 123 45.71 -5.14 34.88
N PRO A 124 45.34 -3.96 34.37
CA PRO A 124 43.96 -3.48 34.50
C PRO A 124 43.00 -4.43 33.80
N GLY A 125 41.88 -4.75 34.47
CA GLY A 125 40.80 -5.58 33.93
C GLY A 125 40.88 -7.09 34.20
N VAL A 126 41.87 -7.59 34.93
CA VAL A 126 41.90 -8.99 35.40
C VAL A 126 41.29 -9.05 36.79
N PHE A 127 40.29 -9.92 36.97
CA PHE A 127 39.57 -10.10 38.23
C PHE A 127 39.69 -11.55 38.71
N GLU A 128 39.77 -11.71 40.03
CA GLU A 128 39.86 -13.00 40.72
C GLU A 128 38.70 -13.13 41.70
N VAL A 129 38.34 -14.37 42.04
CA VAL A 129 37.26 -14.65 42.98
C VAL A 129 37.73 -14.29 44.40
N ASP A 130 36.98 -13.42 45.08
CA ASP A 130 37.21 -13.08 46.49
C ASP A 130 36.47 -14.10 47.39
N PRO A 131 37.19 -14.90 48.20
CA PRO A 131 36.57 -15.84 49.13
C PRO A 131 35.66 -15.19 50.19
N ARG A 132 35.82 -13.88 50.44
CA ARG A 132 35.01 -13.12 51.41
C ARG A 132 33.76 -12.48 50.79
N GLY A 133 33.66 -12.53 49.47
CA GLY A 133 32.56 -11.91 48.74
C GLY A 133 31.40 -12.87 48.50
N CYS A 134 30.52 -12.49 47.56
CA CYS A 134 29.38 -13.32 47.18
C CYS A 134 29.84 -14.69 46.64
N PRO A 135 29.42 -15.82 47.26
CA PRO A 135 29.84 -17.16 46.85
C PRO A 135 29.07 -17.68 45.63
N PHE A 136 28.04 -16.96 45.16
CA PHE A 136 27.18 -17.44 44.09
C PHE A 136 27.81 -17.30 42.72
N THR A 137 27.70 -18.38 41.96
CA THR A 137 27.89 -18.40 40.52
C THR A 137 26.51 -18.30 39.86
N ILE A 138 26.36 -17.38 38.92
CA ILE A 138 25.09 -17.05 38.28
C ILE A 138 25.21 -17.10 36.76
N LYS A 139 24.12 -17.37 36.06
CA LYS A 139 24.09 -17.24 34.60
C LYS A 139 24.28 -15.77 34.21
N LEU A 140 25.07 -15.52 33.16
CA LEU A 140 25.34 -14.16 32.67
C LEU A 140 24.05 -13.42 32.30
N SER A 141 23.03 -14.13 31.81
CA SER A 141 21.70 -13.58 31.53
C SER A 141 20.98 -13.04 32.77
N ALA A 142 21.19 -13.66 33.94
CA ALA A 142 20.57 -13.29 35.22
C ALA A 142 21.44 -12.33 36.06
N ARG A 143 22.53 -11.80 35.48
CA ARG A 143 23.51 -10.97 36.20
C ARG A 143 22.86 -9.76 36.88
N LYS A 144 22.08 -8.97 36.14
CA LYS A 144 21.47 -7.73 36.65
C LYS A 144 20.49 -8.00 37.80
N ASP A 145 19.69 -9.06 37.68
CA ASP A 145 18.69 -9.42 38.69
C ASP A 145 19.36 -9.86 39.98
N HIS A 146 20.39 -10.71 39.90
CA HIS A 146 21.16 -11.11 41.07
C HIS A 146 21.92 -9.92 41.68
N GLU A 147 22.64 -9.13 40.89
CA GLU A 147 23.43 -8.01 41.41
C GLU A 147 22.56 -6.95 42.10
N SER A 148 21.34 -6.70 41.61
CA SER A 148 20.40 -5.79 42.28
C SER A 148 19.97 -6.29 43.67
N SER A 149 19.80 -7.62 43.81
CA SER A 149 19.28 -8.28 44.99
C SER A 149 20.35 -8.86 45.92
N CYS A 150 21.62 -8.88 45.51
CA CYS A 150 22.73 -9.53 46.20
C CYS A 150 22.92 -9.00 47.64
N ASP A 151 23.05 -9.92 48.58
CA ASP A 151 23.23 -9.63 50.01
C ASP A 151 24.59 -9.00 50.34
N TYR A 152 25.59 -9.28 49.51
CA TYR A 152 26.95 -8.69 49.57
C TYR A 152 27.06 -7.36 48.82
N ARG A 153 25.94 -6.82 48.33
CA ARG A 153 25.94 -5.50 47.70
C ARG A 153 26.17 -4.43 48.76
N PRO A 154 27.11 -3.48 48.54
CA PRO A 154 27.25 -2.31 49.40
C PRO A 154 25.98 -1.46 49.39
N VAL A 155 25.50 -1.11 50.58
CA VAL A 155 24.38 -0.20 50.80
C VAL A 155 24.80 0.88 51.80
N ARG A 156 24.25 2.08 51.65
CA ARG A 156 24.39 3.14 52.65
C ARG A 156 23.19 3.12 53.58
N CYS A 157 23.38 3.57 54.82
CA CYS A 157 22.27 3.78 55.73
C CYS A 157 21.31 4.84 55.14
N PRO A 158 20.00 4.55 55.05
CA PRO A 158 19.02 5.53 54.57
C PRO A 158 18.82 6.70 55.53
N ASN A 159 19.12 6.53 56.82
CA ASN A 159 18.92 7.55 57.85
C ASN A 159 20.02 8.62 57.83
N ASN A 160 21.28 8.21 57.65
CA ASN A 160 22.43 9.11 57.60
C ASN A 160 23.57 8.54 56.71
N PRO A 161 24.02 9.25 55.66
CA PRO A 161 25.15 8.82 54.84
C PRO A 161 26.49 8.74 55.58
N SER A 162 26.61 9.34 56.78
CA SER A 162 27.80 9.25 57.63
C SER A 162 27.89 7.94 58.42
N CYS A 163 26.86 7.09 58.39
CA CYS A 163 26.95 5.75 58.97
C CYS A 163 28.02 4.89 58.27
N PRO A 164 28.60 3.90 58.96
CA PRO A 164 29.59 3.00 58.38
C PRO A 164 29.06 2.33 57.09
N PRO A 165 29.94 1.93 56.16
CA PRO A 165 29.56 1.18 54.97
C PRO A 165 28.95 -0.17 55.37
N LEU A 166 27.80 -0.51 54.79
CA LEU A 166 27.04 -1.70 55.13
C LEU A 166 26.93 -2.61 53.91
N LEU A 167 26.77 -3.91 54.17
CA LEU A 167 26.26 -4.85 53.19
C LEU A 167 24.74 -4.93 53.35
N LYS A 168 24.03 -5.26 52.27
CA LYS A 168 22.57 -5.39 52.28
C LYS A 168 22.09 -6.34 53.38
N MET A 169 22.79 -7.45 53.62
CA MET A 169 22.47 -8.39 54.72
C MET A 169 22.52 -7.76 56.12
N ASN A 170 23.36 -6.75 56.33
CA ASN A 170 23.56 -6.10 57.63
C ASN A 170 22.64 -4.89 57.82
N LEU A 171 21.83 -4.53 56.82
CA LEU A 171 21.02 -3.32 56.86
C LEU A 171 19.93 -3.40 57.93
N GLU A 172 19.23 -4.54 58.04
CA GLU A 172 18.13 -4.68 59.01
C GLU A 172 18.64 -4.58 60.46
N ALA A 173 19.77 -5.23 60.75
CA ALA A 173 20.43 -5.13 62.06
C ALA A 173 20.87 -3.68 62.34
N HIS A 174 21.51 -3.02 61.36
CA HIS A 174 21.92 -1.62 61.50
C HIS A 174 20.73 -0.68 61.76
N LEU A 175 19.58 -0.89 61.10
CA LEU A 175 18.42 -0.02 61.28
C LEU A 175 17.82 -0.11 62.69
N LYS A 176 17.91 -1.27 63.36
CA LYS A 176 17.48 -1.44 64.76
C LYS A 176 18.39 -0.70 65.75
N GLU A 177 19.68 -0.60 65.44
CA GLU A 177 20.70 0.04 66.29
C GLU A 177 21.04 1.47 65.84
N CYS A 178 20.36 1.99 64.82
CA CYS A 178 20.71 3.28 64.22
C CYS A 178 20.34 4.43 65.17
N GLU A 179 21.32 5.23 65.57
CA GLU A 179 21.09 6.45 66.39
C GLU A 179 20.64 7.67 65.56
N HIS A 180 20.45 7.51 64.25
CA HIS A 180 20.15 8.60 63.33
C HIS A 180 18.74 8.54 62.74
N ILE A 181 17.81 7.79 63.33
CA ILE A 181 16.44 7.64 62.84
C ILE A 181 15.78 9.02 62.83
N LYS A 182 15.36 9.45 61.63
CA LYS A 182 14.64 10.70 61.42
C LYS A 182 13.14 10.44 61.50
N CYS A 183 12.40 11.42 61.99
CA CYS A 183 10.95 11.39 61.90
C CYS A 183 10.50 11.35 60.41
N PRO A 184 9.47 10.56 60.03
CA PRO A 184 8.89 10.59 58.69
C PRO A 184 8.47 12.00 58.24
N HIS A 185 8.10 12.86 59.20
CA HIS A 185 7.75 14.26 58.98
C HIS A 185 8.97 15.19 58.86
N SER A 186 10.19 14.66 58.84
CA SER A 186 11.40 15.47 58.65
C SER A 186 11.37 16.20 57.30
N LYS A 187 10.74 15.61 56.27
CA LYS A 187 10.47 16.27 54.99
C LYS A 187 9.62 17.54 55.10
N TYR A 188 8.80 17.66 56.15
CA TYR A 188 7.94 18.82 56.43
C TYR A 188 8.55 19.77 57.47
N GLY A 189 9.79 19.53 57.92
CA GLY A 189 10.51 20.37 58.87
C GLY A 189 10.60 19.83 60.29
N CYS A 190 10.24 18.56 60.55
CA CYS A 190 10.56 17.94 61.83
C CYS A 190 12.08 17.76 61.98
N THR A 191 12.64 18.27 63.07
CA THR A 191 14.09 18.23 63.36
C THR A 191 14.51 17.04 64.22
N PHE A 192 13.60 16.09 64.49
CA PHE A 192 13.89 14.93 65.31
C PHE A 192 14.88 13.97 64.64
N ILE A 193 15.91 13.58 65.38
CA ILE A 193 16.90 12.55 65.06
C ILE A 193 17.18 11.79 66.36
N GLY A 194 17.09 10.46 66.34
CA GLY A 194 17.34 9.64 67.53
C GLY A 194 17.45 8.14 67.25
N ASN A 195 17.42 7.34 68.31
CA ASN A 195 17.34 5.88 68.24
C ASN A 195 15.88 5.38 68.22
N GLN A 196 15.67 4.07 68.12
CA GLN A 196 14.34 3.48 67.99
C GLN A 196 13.40 3.85 69.16
N ASP A 197 13.88 3.78 70.40
CA ASP A 197 13.07 4.06 71.59
C ASP A 197 12.66 5.54 71.68
N THR A 198 13.60 6.45 71.39
CA THR A 198 13.31 7.90 71.35
C THR A 198 12.42 8.28 70.17
N TYR A 199 12.48 7.52 69.07
CA TYR A 199 11.65 7.73 67.90
C TYR A 199 10.18 7.38 68.17
N GLU A 200 9.91 6.24 68.82
CA GLU A 200 8.54 5.83 69.15
C GLU A 200 7.85 6.84 70.08
N THR A 201 8.58 7.31 71.11
CA THR A 201 8.09 8.36 72.01
C THR A 201 7.92 9.72 71.32
N HIS A 202 8.75 10.05 70.32
CA HIS A 202 8.59 11.27 69.53
C HIS A 202 7.32 11.26 68.67
N LEU A 203 6.97 10.13 68.05
CA LEU A 203 5.78 10.04 67.19
C LEU A 203 4.49 10.43 67.93
N GLU A 204 4.35 10.04 69.20
CA GLU A 204 3.19 10.38 70.03
C GLU A 204 3.07 11.89 70.30
N THR A 205 4.19 12.63 70.26
CA THR A 205 4.25 14.08 70.56
C THR A 205 4.49 14.95 69.32
N CYS A 206 4.60 14.35 68.14
CA CYS A 206 4.98 15.06 66.93
C CYS A 206 3.84 15.96 66.42
N ARG A 207 4.12 17.26 66.26
CA ARG A 207 3.15 18.26 65.76
C ARG A 207 2.60 17.94 64.37
N PHE A 208 3.37 17.22 63.56
CA PHE A 208 2.99 16.85 62.20
C PHE A 208 2.18 15.56 62.12
N GLU A 209 2.15 14.74 63.19
CA GLU A 209 1.40 13.48 63.18
C GLU A 209 -0.11 13.72 63.01
N GLY A 210 -0.65 14.79 63.60
CA GLY A 210 -2.05 15.19 63.39
C GLY A 210 -2.39 15.63 61.95
N LEU A 211 -1.39 16.00 61.14
CA LEU A 211 -1.58 16.40 59.73
C LEU A 211 -1.28 15.26 58.74
N LYS A 212 -0.94 14.07 59.25
CA LYS A 212 -0.48 12.93 58.46
C LYS A 212 -1.38 12.61 57.26
N GLU A 213 -2.69 12.57 57.43
CA GLU A 213 -3.63 12.26 56.34
C GLU A 213 -3.60 13.30 55.23
N PHE A 214 -3.61 14.59 55.58
CA PHE A 214 -3.54 15.69 54.60
C PHE A 214 -2.21 15.72 53.84
N LEU A 215 -1.11 15.51 54.58
CA LEU A 215 0.23 15.47 54.03
C LEU A 215 0.42 14.27 53.10
N GLN A 216 -0.09 13.10 53.49
CA GLN A 216 -0.08 11.89 52.67
C GLN A 216 -0.89 12.10 51.39
N GLN A 217 -2.13 12.61 51.48
CA GLN A 217 -2.97 12.87 50.31
C GLN A 217 -2.35 13.88 49.33
N THR A 218 -1.56 14.82 49.85
CA THR A 218 -0.84 15.79 49.00
C THR A 218 0.35 15.13 48.31
N ASP A 219 1.12 14.32 49.04
CA ASP A 219 2.25 13.54 48.49
C ASP A 219 1.77 12.55 47.42
N ASP A 220 0.64 11.88 47.65
CA ASP A 220 0.01 10.95 46.70
C ASP A 220 -0.37 11.67 45.40
N ARG A 221 -0.98 12.87 45.50
CA ARG A 221 -1.31 13.70 44.31
C ARG A 221 -0.07 14.16 43.54
N PHE A 222 1.00 14.55 44.25
CA PHE A 222 2.27 14.89 43.60
C PHE A 222 2.89 13.67 42.92
N HIS A 223 2.83 12.50 43.55
CA HIS A 223 3.31 11.25 42.98
C HIS A 223 2.54 10.87 41.71
N GLU A 224 1.20 10.93 41.75
CA GLU A 224 0.35 10.71 40.56
C GLU A 224 0.71 11.66 39.42
N MET A 225 0.91 12.95 39.72
CA MET A 225 1.31 13.94 38.72
C MET A 225 2.70 13.64 38.14
N HIS A 226 3.67 13.23 38.97
CA HIS A 226 5.01 12.86 38.50
C HIS A 226 4.98 11.61 37.60
N VAL A 227 4.18 10.60 37.96
CA VAL A 227 3.99 9.40 37.13
C VAL A 227 3.35 9.78 35.79
N ALA A 228 2.32 10.63 35.80
CA ALA A 228 1.67 11.12 34.58
C ALA A 228 2.64 11.93 33.70
N LEU A 229 3.48 12.79 34.29
CA LEU A 229 4.49 13.57 33.57
C LEU A 229 5.52 12.65 32.90
N ALA A 230 6.03 11.64 33.62
CA ALA A 230 6.98 10.67 33.08
C ALA A 230 6.38 9.86 31.92
N GLN A 231 5.10 9.48 32.00
CA GLN A 231 4.40 8.84 30.89
C GLN A 231 4.30 9.77 29.67
N LYS A 232 4.00 11.06 29.87
CA LYS A 232 3.93 12.04 28.79
C LYS A 232 5.30 12.27 28.14
N ASP A 233 6.38 12.30 28.92
CA ASP A 233 7.74 12.39 28.38
C ASP A 233 8.11 11.18 27.52
N GLN A 234 7.69 9.96 27.91
CA GLN A 234 7.86 8.76 27.09
C GLN A 234 7.07 8.84 25.78
N GLU A 235 5.81 9.29 25.82
CA GLU A 235 5.00 9.52 24.61
C GLU A 235 5.65 10.54 23.67
N ILE A 236 6.16 11.66 24.21
CA ILE A 236 6.85 12.69 23.43
C ILE A 236 8.13 12.14 22.79
N ALA A 237 8.93 11.37 23.54
CA ALA A 237 10.13 10.73 23.01
C ALA A 237 9.81 9.75 21.86
N PHE A 238 8.74 8.97 22.00
CA PHE A 238 8.25 8.08 20.96
C PHE A 238 7.80 8.83 19.70
N LEU A 239 7.00 9.89 19.86
CA LEU A 239 6.56 10.75 18.76
C LEU A 239 7.74 11.39 18.02
N ARG A 240 8.75 11.90 18.75
CA ARG A 240 9.98 12.46 18.14
C ARG A 240 10.75 11.42 17.32
N SER A 241 10.86 10.19 17.83
CA SER A 241 11.50 9.08 17.09
C SER A 241 10.76 8.75 15.80
N MET A 242 9.43 8.70 15.83
CA MET A 242 8.62 8.49 14.63
C MET A 242 8.77 9.64 13.62
N LEU A 243 8.81 10.89 14.09
CA LEU A 243 9.00 12.06 13.24
C LEU A 243 10.36 12.01 12.52
N GLY A 244 11.43 11.62 13.23
CA GLY A 244 12.76 11.43 12.64
C GLY A 244 12.76 10.36 11.54
N LYS A 245 12.14 9.20 11.79
CA LYS A 245 12.00 8.13 10.78
C LYS A 245 11.19 8.56 9.56
N LEU A 246 10.14 9.37 9.77
CA LEU A 246 9.33 9.88 8.67
C LEU A 246 10.12 10.89 7.82
N SER A 247 10.88 11.78 8.47
CA SER A 247 11.79 12.72 7.79
C SER A 247 12.82 12.00 6.92
N GLU A 248 13.42 10.92 7.43
CA GLU A 248 14.39 10.12 6.68
C GLU A 248 13.75 9.43 5.46
N LYS A 249 12.52 8.93 5.60
CA LYS A 249 11.76 8.36 4.47
C LYS A 249 11.42 9.41 3.41
N ILE A 250 11.09 10.64 3.82
CA ILE A 250 10.82 11.74 2.89
C ILE A 250 12.09 12.08 2.10
N ASP A 251 13.25 12.20 2.76
CA ASP A 251 14.54 12.47 2.09
C ASP A 251 14.93 11.35 1.10
N GLN A 252 14.67 10.09 1.45
CA GLN A 252 14.88 8.95 0.53
C GLN A 252 13.94 8.99 -0.69
N LEU A 253 12.67 9.36 -0.48
CA LEU A 253 11.69 9.48 -1.56
C LEU A 253 12.01 10.65 -2.49
N GLU A 254 12.46 11.78 -1.95
CA GLU A 254 12.87 12.96 -2.71
C GLU A 254 14.04 12.63 -3.63
N LYS A 255 15.11 12.00 -3.11
CA LYS A 255 16.25 11.53 -3.92
C LYS A 255 15.85 10.52 -5.00
N SER A 256 14.94 9.61 -4.67
CA SER A 256 14.41 8.63 -5.63
C SER A 256 13.61 9.29 -6.74
N LEU A 257 12.88 10.37 -6.41
CA LEU A 257 12.08 11.12 -7.37
C LEU A 257 12.96 11.97 -8.30
N GLU A 258 13.99 12.62 -7.76
CA GLU A 258 14.98 13.39 -8.54
C GLU A 258 15.65 12.52 -9.60
N LEU A 259 16.17 11.33 -9.21
CA LEU A 259 16.74 10.36 -10.15
C LEU A 259 15.74 9.90 -11.23
N LYS A 260 14.46 9.78 -10.90
CA LYS A 260 13.43 9.42 -11.88
C LYS A 260 13.12 10.56 -12.84
N PHE A 261 13.18 11.81 -12.39
CA PHE A 261 13.02 12.97 -13.25
C PHE A 261 14.16 13.06 -14.27
N ASP A 262 15.41 12.83 -13.85
CA ASP A 262 16.56 12.80 -14.74
C ASP A 262 16.39 11.74 -15.84
N VAL A 263 16.02 10.51 -15.44
CA VAL A 263 15.76 9.41 -16.40
C VAL A 263 14.59 9.74 -17.34
N LEU A 264 13.55 10.44 -16.86
CA LEU A 264 12.43 10.86 -17.70
C LEU A 264 12.84 11.93 -18.71
N ASP A 265 13.69 12.88 -18.33
CA ASP A 265 14.20 13.94 -19.23
C ASP A 265 15.09 13.34 -20.34
N GLU A 266 15.95 12.38 -20.00
CA GLU A 266 16.73 11.61 -20.98
C GLU A 266 15.81 10.84 -21.95
N ASN A 267 14.80 10.14 -21.42
CA ASN A 267 13.85 9.39 -22.25
C ASN A 267 13.00 10.31 -23.14
N GLN A 268 12.60 11.48 -22.66
CA GLN A 268 11.86 12.46 -23.44
C GLN A 268 12.71 13.01 -24.59
N SER A 269 13.98 13.30 -24.31
CA SER A 269 14.94 13.75 -25.31
C SER A 269 15.13 12.70 -26.41
N LYS A 270 15.32 11.44 -26.03
CA LYS A 270 15.46 10.32 -26.95
C LYS A 270 14.20 10.09 -27.79
N LEU A 271 13.02 10.08 -27.17
CA LEU A 271 11.75 9.90 -27.88
C LEU A 271 11.48 11.04 -28.88
N SER A 272 11.88 12.27 -28.53
CA SER A 272 11.80 13.41 -29.45
C SER A 272 12.71 13.23 -30.67
N GLU A 273 13.91 12.68 -30.49
CA GLU A 273 14.83 12.35 -31.57
C GLU A 273 14.26 11.25 -32.48
N ASP A 274 13.82 10.14 -31.89
CA ASP A 274 13.18 9.02 -32.60
C ASP A 274 11.95 9.48 -33.40
N LEU A 275 11.12 10.37 -32.83
CA LEU A 275 9.93 10.91 -33.51
C LEU A 275 10.31 11.79 -34.72
N MET A 276 11.41 12.54 -34.63
CA MET A 276 11.90 13.35 -35.75
C MET A 276 12.44 12.46 -36.87
N GLU A 277 13.13 11.37 -36.54
CA GLU A 277 13.57 10.36 -37.51
C GLU A 277 12.37 9.68 -38.18
N PHE A 278 11.41 9.19 -37.39
CA PHE A 278 10.21 8.54 -37.91
C PHE A 278 9.36 9.46 -38.79
N ARG A 279 9.31 10.77 -38.49
CA ARG A 279 8.65 11.77 -39.34
C ARG A 279 9.36 11.95 -40.68
N ARG A 280 10.69 11.90 -40.71
CA ARG A 280 11.45 11.92 -41.99
C ARG A 280 11.15 10.67 -42.80
N ASP A 281 11.20 9.50 -42.17
CA ASP A 281 10.91 8.23 -42.84
C ASP A 281 9.49 8.15 -43.37
N ALA A 282 8.51 8.60 -42.56
CA ALA A 282 7.12 8.67 -42.98
C ALA A 282 6.91 9.66 -44.15
N SER A 283 7.64 10.78 -44.17
CA SER A 283 7.62 11.70 -45.30
C SER A 283 8.15 11.04 -46.57
N MET A 284 9.28 10.33 -46.48
CA MET A 284 9.86 9.60 -47.62
C MET A 284 8.91 8.51 -48.13
N LEU A 285 8.32 7.72 -47.22
CA LEU A 285 7.33 6.69 -47.56
C LEU A 285 6.07 7.29 -48.19
N ASN A 286 5.61 8.46 -47.72
CA ASN A 286 4.45 9.13 -48.28
C ASN A 286 4.73 9.67 -49.69
N ASP A 287 5.94 10.16 -49.95
CA ASP A 287 6.39 10.55 -51.28
C ASP A 287 6.46 9.31 -52.21
N GLU A 288 7.01 8.19 -51.75
CA GLU A 288 6.99 6.92 -52.49
C GLU A 288 5.57 6.42 -52.77
N LEU A 289 4.68 6.46 -51.78
CA LEU A 289 3.28 6.08 -51.93
C LEU A 289 2.55 7.00 -52.92
N SER A 290 2.86 8.30 -52.93
CA SER A 290 2.32 9.25 -53.90
C SER A 290 2.76 8.90 -55.33
N HIS A 291 4.01 8.47 -55.51
CA HIS A 291 4.54 7.97 -56.77
C HIS A 291 3.87 6.66 -57.20
N ILE A 292 3.61 5.74 -56.27
CA ILE A 292 2.89 4.48 -56.54
C ILE A 292 1.43 4.78 -56.90
N ASN A 293 0.74 5.62 -56.13
CA ASN A 293 -0.65 6.01 -56.41
C ASN A 293 -0.80 6.73 -57.75
N ALA A 294 0.14 7.61 -58.12
CA ALA A 294 0.16 8.23 -59.44
C ALA A 294 0.31 7.19 -60.56
N ARG A 295 1.08 6.13 -60.33
CA ARG A 295 1.22 5.00 -61.27
C ARG A 295 -0.02 4.10 -61.31
N LEU A 296 -0.66 3.85 -60.18
CA LEU A 296 -1.87 3.03 -60.10
C LEU A 296 -3.08 3.76 -60.68
N ASN A 297 -3.22 5.08 -60.45
CA ASN A 297 -4.33 5.87 -60.97
C ASN A 297 -4.33 6.07 -62.50
N MET A 298 -3.22 5.74 -63.19
CA MET A 298 -3.20 5.64 -64.66
C MET A 298 -3.95 4.42 -65.21
N GLY A 299 -4.37 3.47 -64.37
CA GLY A 299 -5.10 2.29 -64.79
C GLY A 299 -6.17 1.86 -63.79
N ILE A 300 -7.44 1.98 -64.21
CA ILE A 300 -8.63 1.38 -63.60
C ILE A 300 -9.28 2.20 -62.47
N LEU A 301 -10.36 2.91 -62.85
CA LEU A 301 -11.40 3.41 -61.96
C LEU A 301 -12.09 2.23 -61.25
N GLY A 302 -11.71 1.99 -60.00
CA GLY A 302 -12.51 1.23 -59.05
C GLY A 302 -12.51 2.00 -57.75
N SER A 303 -13.58 2.76 -57.49
CA SER A 303 -13.82 3.43 -56.22
C SER A 303 -14.09 2.39 -55.13
N TYR A 304 -13.04 1.76 -54.63
CA TYR A 304 -13.04 1.12 -53.32
C TYR A 304 -13.10 2.25 -52.29
N ASP A 305 -14.19 2.33 -51.51
CA ASP A 305 -14.28 3.22 -50.34
C ASP A 305 -13.28 2.70 -49.29
N PRO A 306 -12.10 3.32 -49.11
CA PRO A 306 -11.03 2.72 -48.35
C PRO A 306 -11.29 3.01 -46.88
N GLN A 307 -11.80 1.98 -46.19
CA GLN A 307 -12.00 1.91 -44.75
C GLN A 307 -13.14 2.77 -44.21
N GLN A 308 -14.13 2.09 -43.63
CA GLN A 308 -15.08 2.68 -42.70
C GLN A 308 -14.35 3.25 -41.46
N ILE A 309 -13.92 4.51 -41.54
CA ILE A 309 -13.14 5.22 -40.52
C ILE A 309 -14.10 5.81 -39.48
N PHE A 310 -13.99 5.37 -38.23
CA PHE A 310 -14.78 5.90 -37.13
C PHE A 310 -14.35 7.34 -36.80
N LYS A 311 -15.31 8.26 -36.72
CA LYS A 311 -15.10 9.66 -36.32
C LYS A 311 -16.01 10.00 -35.16
N CYS A 312 -15.51 10.82 -34.24
CA CYS A 312 -16.31 11.35 -33.14
C CYS A 312 -17.35 12.33 -33.71
N LYS A 313 -18.64 12.00 -33.58
CA LYS A 313 -19.77 12.83 -34.04
C LYS A 313 -20.29 13.76 -32.97
N GLY A 314 -20.14 13.41 -31.69
CA GLY A 314 -20.70 14.19 -30.60
C GLY A 314 -20.18 13.76 -29.24
N THR A 315 -20.47 14.58 -28.23
CA THR A 315 -20.11 14.32 -26.83
C THR A 315 -21.31 14.64 -25.96
N PHE A 316 -21.79 13.66 -25.20
CA PHE A 316 -22.72 13.86 -24.11
C PHE A 316 -21.95 14.32 -22.87
N VAL A 317 -22.40 15.44 -22.30
CA VAL A 317 -21.81 16.07 -21.12
C VAL A 317 -22.89 16.20 -20.06
N GLY A 318 -22.56 15.88 -18.81
CA GLY A 318 -23.47 16.10 -17.68
C GLY A 318 -23.11 15.35 -16.42
N HIS A 319 -22.38 14.23 -16.50
CA HIS A 319 -21.88 13.54 -15.32
C HIS A 319 -20.85 14.40 -14.57
N GLN A 320 -20.80 14.25 -13.25
CA GLN A 320 -19.87 14.99 -12.38
C GLN A 320 -18.69 14.12 -11.93
N GLY A 321 -18.53 12.94 -12.52
CA GLY A 321 -17.40 12.05 -12.28
C GLY A 321 -17.23 11.02 -13.38
N PRO A 322 -16.15 10.21 -13.30
CA PRO A 322 -15.83 9.16 -14.27
C PRO A 322 -17.02 8.28 -14.65
N VAL A 323 -17.18 7.99 -15.94
CA VAL A 323 -18.23 7.10 -16.46
C VAL A 323 -17.69 5.68 -16.54
N TRP A 324 -18.17 4.78 -15.68
CA TRP A 324 -17.61 3.43 -15.54
C TRP A 324 -18.31 2.37 -16.39
N CYS A 325 -19.56 2.61 -16.77
CA CYS A 325 -20.34 1.64 -17.52
C CYS A 325 -21.33 2.32 -18.47
N LEU A 326 -21.61 1.63 -19.58
CA LEU A 326 -22.56 2.04 -20.60
C LEU A 326 -23.45 0.84 -20.95
N CYS A 327 -24.74 1.10 -21.21
CA CYS A 327 -25.66 0.08 -21.69
C CYS A 327 -26.67 0.70 -22.66
N VAL A 328 -26.94 0.04 -23.78
CA VAL A 328 -27.86 0.56 -24.81
C VAL A 328 -29.18 -0.20 -24.78
N TYR A 329 -30.28 0.56 -24.83
CA TYR A 329 -31.61 0.04 -25.09
C TYR A 329 -32.01 0.32 -26.55
N SER A 330 -31.82 -0.67 -27.41
CA SER A 330 -32.00 -0.54 -28.86
C SER A 330 -33.45 -0.31 -29.29
N MET A 331 -34.43 -0.77 -28.51
CA MET A 331 -35.85 -0.60 -28.81
C MET A 331 -36.34 0.85 -28.65
N GLY A 332 -35.70 1.64 -27.78
CA GLY A 332 -36.06 3.03 -27.53
C GLY A 332 -34.96 4.04 -27.90
N ASP A 333 -33.88 3.60 -28.55
CA ASP A 333 -32.72 4.43 -28.87
C ASP A 333 -32.13 5.18 -27.65
N LEU A 334 -32.14 4.53 -26.48
CA LEU A 334 -31.60 5.10 -25.25
C LEU A 334 -30.21 4.55 -24.94
N LEU A 335 -29.35 5.41 -24.40
CA LEU A 335 -28.09 5.03 -23.79
C LEU A 335 -28.16 5.34 -22.30
N PHE A 336 -27.73 4.38 -21.47
CA PHE A 336 -27.57 4.55 -20.04
C PHE A 336 -26.09 4.63 -19.72
N SER A 337 -25.69 5.58 -18.87
CA SER A 337 -24.31 5.71 -18.38
C SER A 337 -24.28 5.77 -16.86
N GLY A 338 -23.49 4.90 -16.23
CA GLY A 338 -23.27 4.88 -14.78
C GLY A 338 -21.92 5.51 -14.42
N SER A 339 -21.89 6.27 -13.32
CA SER A 339 -20.75 7.13 -12.98
C SER A 339 -20.34 7.06 -11.51
N SER A 340 -19.13 7.54 -11.22
CA SER A 340 -18.66 7.88 -9.87
C SER A 340 -19.51 8.93 -9.16
N ASP A 341 -20.30 9.72 -9.88
CA ASP A 341 -21.26 10.65 -9.29
C ASP A 341 -22.49 9.95 -8.67
N LYS A 342 -22.50 8.61 -8.65
CA LYS A 342 -23.54 7.74 -8.08
C LYS A 342 -24.85 7.74 -8.84
N THR A 343 -24.91 8.39 -9.99
CA THR A 343 -26.11 8.49 -10.83
C THR A 343 -25.98 7.65 -12.09
N ILE A 344 -27.15 7.37 -12.69
CA ILE A 344 -27.23 6.85 -14.06
C ILE A 344 -27.89 7.91 -14.92
N LYS A 345 -27.25 8.33 -16.00
CA LYS A 345 -27.89 9.25 -16.97
C LYS A 345 -28.51 8.48 -18.12
N VAL A 346 -29.67 8.96 -18.55
CA VAL A 346 -30.44 8.42 -19.67
C VAL A 346 -30.32 9.41 -20.83
N TRP A 347 -29.72 8.98 -21.92
CA TRP A 347 -29.49 9.79 -23.11
C TRP A 347 -30.35 9.31 -24.24
N ASP A 348 -31.06 10.23 -24.87
CA ASP A 348 -31.62 9.98 -26.18
C ASP A 348 -30.48 9.95 -27.20
N THR A 349 -30.44 8.92 -28.05
CA THR A 349 -29.38 8.76 -29.06
C THR A 349 -29.88 8.95 -30.49
N CYS A 350 -31.14 9.32 -30.72
CA CYS A 350 -31.71 9.37 -32.07
C CYS A 350 -32.35 10.72 -32.42
N THR A 351 -33.07 11.32 -31.48
CA THR A 351 -33.93 12.48 -31.74
C THR A 351 -33.32 13.79 -31.27
N THR A 352 -32.98 13.88 -29.98
CA THR A 352 -32.56 15.11 -29.30
C THR A 352 -31.09 15.11 -28.94
N TYR A 353 -30.44 13.95 -28.81
CA TYR A 353 -29.05 13.84 -28.34
C TYR A 353 -28.83 14.56 -26.98
N LYS A 354 -29.83 14.50 -26.10
CA LYS A 354 -29.82 15.16 -24.78
C LYS A 354 -30.06 14.15 -23.65
N CYS A 355 -29.67 14.54 -22.43
CA CYS A 355 -30.02 13.83 -21.21
C CYS A 355 -31.53 13.96 -20.98
N GLN A 356 -32.26 12.85 -21.04
CA GLN A 356 -33.68 12.79 -20.74
C GLN A 356 -33.96 12.73 -19.24
N LYS A 357 -33.15 11.99 -18.48
CA LYS A 357 -33.32 11.83 -17.03
C LYS A 357 -32.02 11.46 -16.35
N THR A 358 -31.91 11.81 -15.07
CA THR A 358 -30.89 11.29 -14.15
C THR A 358 -31.60 10.36 -13.16
N LEU A 359 -31.15 9.12 -13.07
CA LEU A 359 -31.65 8.12 -12.13
C LEU A 359 -30.78 8.15 -10.88
N GLU A 360 -31.42 8.38 -9.74
CA GLU A 360 -30.79 8.50 -8.43
C GLU A 360 -31.29 7.37 -7.52
N GLY A 361 -30.40 6.83 -6.69
CA GLY A 361 -30.78 5.77 -5.75
C GLY A 361 -29.65 4.85 -5.29
N HIS A 362 -28.47 4.94 -5.91
CA HIS A 362 -27.24 4.30 -5.42
C HIS A 362 -26.49 5.23 -4.45
N ASP A 363 -25.84 4.65 -3.45
CA ASP A 363 -25.03 5.38 -2.47
C ASP A 363 -23.52 5.35 -2.79
N GLY A 364 -23.14 4.58 -3.81
CA GLY A 364 -21.78 4.42 -4.31
C GLY A 364 -21.66 4.58 -5.82
N ILE A 365 -20.44 4.40 -6.33
CA ILE A 365 -20.11 4.46 -7.76
C ILE A 365 -20.92 3.41 -8.52
N VAL A 366 -21.59 3.79 -9.59
CA VAL A 366 -22.29 2.83 -10.47
C VAL A 366 -21.26 2.21 -11.42
N LEU A 367 -20.94 0.93 -11.19
CA LEU A 367 -19.87 0.21 -11.86
C LEU A 367 -20.35 -0.66 -13.01
N ALA A 368 -21.61 -1.10 -12.99
CA ALA A 368 -22.14 -2.03 -13.97
C ALA A 368 -23.57 -1.69 -14.36
N LEU A 369 -23.90 -1.88 -15.64
CA LEU A 369 -25.25 -1.75 -16.18
C LEU A 369 -25.56 -2.93 -17.09
N CYS A 370 -26.78 -3.44 -17.00
CA CYS A 370 -27.27 -4.50 -17.88
C CYS A 370 -28.76 -4.31 -18.13
N ILE A 371 -29.24 -4.68 -19.32
CA ILE A 371 -30.66 -4.62 -19.67
C ILE A 371 -31.21 -6.03 -19.85
N GLN A 372 -32.47 -6.24 -19.46
CA GLN A 372 -33.26 -7.39 -19.90
C GLN A 372 -34.70 -6.98 -20.17
N GLY A 373 -35.14 -7.08 -21.43
CA GLY A 373 -36.45 -6.59 -21.84
C GLY A 373 -36.61 -5.10 -21.54
N CYS A 374 -37.67 -4.72 -20.83
CA CYS A 374 -37.94 -3.33 -20.41
C CYS A 374 -37.32 -2.95 -19.06
N LYS A 375 -36.34 -3.71 -18.55
CA LYS A 375 -35.69 -3.44 -17.25
C LYS A 375 -34.21 -3.14 -17.41
N LEU A 376 -33.74 -2.17 -16.65
CA LEU A 376 -32.33 -1.88 -16.45
C LEU A 376 -31.93 -2.38 -15.06
N TYR A 377 -30.76 -2.99 -14.97
CA TYR A 377 -30.12 -3.42 -13.74
C TYR A 377 -28.83 -2.63 -13.58
N SER A 378 -28.60 -2.06 -12.41
CA SER A 378 -27.37 -1.35 -12.08
C SER A 378 -26.69 -1.97 -10.88
N GLY A 379 -25.38 -2.16 -10.98
CA GLY A 379 -24.52 -2.66 -9.91
C GLY A 379 -23.56 -1.57 -9.46
N SER A 380 -23.31 -1.50 -8.16
CA SER A 380 -22.60 -0.38 -7.55
C SER A 380 -21.56 -0.80 -6.50
N ALA A 381 -20.67 0.15 -6.20
CA ALA A 381 -19.74 0.08 -5.08
C ALA A 381 -20.43 0.02 -3.70
N ASP A 382 -21.70 0.39 -3.61
CA ASP A 382 -22.54 0.19 -2.41
C ASP A 382 -22.97 -1.29 -2.19
N CYS A 383 -22.49 -2.20 -3.04
CA CYS A 383 -22.76 -3.64 -3.00
C CYS A 383 -24.21 -4.04 -3.34
N THR A 384 -25.01 -3.09 -3.85
CA THR A 384 -26.40 -3.34 -4.24
C THR A 384 -26.58 -3.52 -5.75
N ILE A 385 -27.68 -4.18 -6.11
CA ILE A 385 -28.25 -4.12 -7.46
C ILE A 385 -29.59 -3.40 -7.38
N ILE A 386 -29.79 -2.38 -8.22
CA ILE A 386 -31.09 -1.71 -8.39
C ILE A 386 -31.73 -2.15 -9.70
N VAL A 387 -33.02 -2.46 -9.63
CA VAL A 387 -33.87 -2.75 -10.79
C VAL A 387 -34.67 -1.51 -11.13
N TRP A 388 -34.57 -1.07 -12.38
CA TRP A 388 -35.27 0.09 -12.92
C TRP A 388 -36.22 -0.33 -14.03
N ASP A 389 -37.40 0.27 -14.06
CA ASP A 389 -38.31 0.18 -15.18
C ASP A 389 -37.90 1.20 -16.25
N ILE A 390 -37.64 0.73 -17.48
CA ILE A 390 -37.17 1.60 -18.58
C ILE A 390 -38.30 2.49 -19.12
N GLN A 391 -39.56 2.04 -19.06
CA GLN A 391 -40.68 2.80 -19.61
C GLN A 391 -40.98 4.05 -18.76
N ASN A 392 -40.93 3.89 -17.44
CA ASN A 392 -41.20 4.95 -16.46
C ASN A 392 -39.93 5.63 -15.95
N LEU A 393 -38.76 5.04 -16.23
CA LEU A 393 -37.45 5.46 -15.73
C LEU A 393 -37.45 5.61 -14.20
N GLN A 394 -38.01 4.62 -13.50
CA GLN A 394 -38.17 4.62 -12.05
C GLN A 394 -37.54 3.39 -11.41
N LYS A 395 -37.05 3.57 -10.18
CA LYS A 395 -36.54 2.51 -9.32
C LYS A 395 -37.69 1.63 -8.86
N VAL A 396 -37.58 0.32 -9.06
CA VAL A 396 -38.66 -0.64 -8.71
C VAL A 396 -38.23 -1.62 -7.61
N ASN A 397 -36.95 -1.98 -7.57
CA ASN A 397 -36.45 -2.89 -6.53
C ASN A 397 -34.98 -2.61 -6.22
N THR A 398 -34.52 -3.01 -5.04
CA THR A 398 -33.12 -2.96 -4.61
C THR A 398 -32.79 -4.16 -3.79
N ILE A 399 -31.69 -4.82 -4.13
CA ILE A 399 -31.19 -5.95 -3.36
C ILE A 399 -29.74 -5.69 -2.95
N ARG A 400 -29.38 -6.11 -1.74
CA ARG A 400 -27.97 -6.27 -1.36
C ARG A 400 -27.47 -7.54 -2.04
N ALA A 401 -26.77 -7.38 -3.17
CA ALA A 401 -26.42 -8.51 -4.02
C ALA A 401 -25.18 -9.25 -3.50
N HIS A 402 -24.17 -8.50 -3.06
CA HIS A 402 -22.87 -9.00 -2.63
C HIS A 402 -22.43 -8.32 -1.34
N ASP A 403 -21.35 -8.82 -0.73
CA ASP A 403 -20.68 -8.16 0.41
C ASP A 403 -19.55 -7.22 -0.04
N ASN A 404 -19.27 -7.21 -1.34
CA ASN A 404 -18.28 -6.39 -2.01
C ASN A 404 -18.94 -5.67 -3.21
N PRO A 405 -18.31 -4.62 -3.78
CA PRO A 405 -18.80 -3.92 -4.96
C PRO A 405 -19.25 -4.86 -6.08
N VAL A 406 -20.38 -4.52 -6.70
CA VAL A 406 -20.88 -5.24 -7.88
C VAL A 406 -20.19 -4.66 -9.12
N CYS A 407 -19.17 -5.35 -9.61
CA CYS A 407 -18.28 -4.82 -10.64
C CYS A 407 -18.77 -5.07 -12.07
N THR A 408 -19.65 -6.05 -12.28
CA THR A 408 -20.12 -6.41 -13.61
C THR A 408 -21.49 -7.09 -13.54
N LEU A 409 -22.29 -6.90 -14.59
CA LEU A 409 -23.63 -7.44 -14.73
C LEU A 409 -23.83 -7.91 -16.17
N VAL A 410 -24.45 -9.08 -16.34
CA VAL A 410 -24.96 -9.54 -17.62
C VAL A 410 -26.25 -10.33 -17.42
N SER A 411 -27.14 -10.32 -18.41
CA SER A 411 -28.39 -11.07 -18.39
C SER A 411 -28.40 -12.09 -19.51
N SER A 412 -29.01 -13.25 -19.27
CA SER A 412 -29.24 -14.28 -20.28
C SER A 412 -30.28 -15.27 -19.78
N HIS A 413 -31.15 -15.78 -20.66
CA HIS A 413 -32.14 -16.82 -20.33
C HIS A 413 -32.99 -16.52 -19.07
N ASN A 414 -33.44 -15.27 -18.92
CA ASN A 414 -34.19 -14.80 -17.74
C ASN A 414 -33.43 -14.91 -16.40
N MET A 415 -32.11 -14.98 -16.47
CA MET A 415 -31.21 -14.90 -15.32
C MET A 415 -30.36 -13.64 -15.41
N LEU A 416 -30.10 -13.03 -14.26
CA LEU A 416 -29.07 -12.00 -14.07
C LEU A 416 -27.83 -12.68 -13.47
N PHE A 417 -26.65 -12.30 -13.95
CA PHE A 417 -25.38 -12.71 -13.40
C PHE A 417 -24.67 -11.47 -12.88
N SER A 418 -24.23 -11.49 -11.62
CA SER A 418 -23.51 -10.38 -11.02
C SER A 418 -22.16 -10.81 -10.48
N GLY A 419 -21.11 -10.18 -11.00
CA GLY A 419 -19.73 -10.46 -10.59
C GLY A 419 -19.25 -9.49 -9.51
N SER A 420 -18.54 -10.04 -8.52
CA SER A 420 -17.89 -9.30 -7.45
C SER A 420 -16.53 -9.93 -7.11
N LEU A 421 -15.99 -9.66 -5.93
CA LEU A 421 -14.76 -10.28 -5.45
C LEU A 421 -14.95 -11.80 -5.29
N LYS A 422 -14.24 -12.58 -6.12
CA LYS A 422 -14.16 -14.06 -6.06
C LYS A 422 -15.48 -14.83 -6.28
N ALA A 423 -16.57 -14.15 -6.62
CA ALA A 423 -17.87 -14.79 -6.78
C ALA A 423 -18.67 -14.18 -7.94
N ILE A 424 -19.49 -15.03 -8.57
CA ILE A 424 -20.57 -14.61 -9.46
C ILE A 424 -21.86 -15.15 -8.89
N LYS A 425 -22.84 -14.29 -8.61
CA LYS A 425 -24.17 -14.73 -8.19
C LYS A 425 -25.12 -14.77 -9.38
N VAL A 426 -25.88 -15.86 -9.46
CA VAL A 426 -26.90 -16.11 -10.46
C VAL A 426 -28.26 -15.85 -9.84
N TRP A 427 -29.06 -15.00 -10.47
CA TRP A 427 -30.36 -14.59 -9.98
C TRP A 427 -31.43 -14.95 -11.00
N ASP A 428 -32.46 -15.68 -10.58
CA ASP A 428 -33.65 -15.83 -11.40
C ASP A 428 -34.46 -14.52 -11.36
N ILE A 429 -34.83 -14.02 -12.54
CA ILE A 429 -35.62 -12.79 -12.68
C ILE A 429 -37.10 -13.16 -12.66
N VAL A 430 -37.79 -12.83 -11.58
CA VAL A 430 -39.22 -13.09 -11.41
C VAL A 430 -39.95 -11.75 -11.27
N GLY A 431 -40.49 -11.25 -12.39
CA GLY A 431 -41.02 -9.89 -12.39
C GLY A 431 -39.90 -8.89 -12.06
N THR A 432 -40.08 -8.10 -11.01
CA THR A 432 -39.09 -7.11 -10.54
C THR A 432 -38.20 -7.64 -9.41
N GLU A 433 -38.47 -8.86 -8.93
CA GLU A 433 -37.68 -9.53 -7.91
C GLU A 433 -36.50 -10.29 -8.53
N LEU A 434 -35.41 -10.34 -7.78
CA LEU A 434 -34.21 -11.12 -8.08
C LEU A 434 -34.07 -12.17 -6.99
N LYS A 435 -34.22 -13.45 -7.34
CA LYS A 435 -34.08 -14.57 -6.41
C LYS A 435 -32.74 -15.24 -6.63
N LEU A 436 -31.91 -15.32 -5.58
CA LEU A 436 -30.61 -15.98 -5.67
C LEU A 436 -30.81 -17.47 -5.99
N LYS A 437 -30.24 -17.91 -7.10
CA LYS A 437 -30.34 -19.28 -7.61
C LYS A 437 -29.10 -20.11 -7.26
N LYS A 438 -27.92 -19.57 -7.55
CA LYS A 438 -26.61 -20.23 -7.35
C LYS A 438 -25.52 -19.19 -7.19
N GLU A 439 -24.48 -19.56 -6.48
CA GLU A 439 -23.21 -18.82 -6.46
C GLU A 439 -22.14 -19.63 -7.19
N LEU A 440 -21.55 -19.05 -8.24
CA LEU A 440 -20.44 -19.62 -8.98
C LEU A 440 -19.14 -19.23 -8.29
N THR A 441 -18.44 -20.22 -7.77
CA THR A 441 -17.23 -20.07 -6.93
C THR A 441 -15.99 -20.64 -7.64
N GLY A 442 -14.82 -20.58 -7.00
CA GLY A 442 -13.55 -21.01 -7.59
C GLY A 442 -12.91 -19.95 -8.49
N LEU A 443 -13.23 -18.68 -8.24
CA LEU A 443 -12.58 -17.50 -8.82
C LEU A 443 -11.62 -16.92 -7.78
N ASN A 444 -10.43 -16.48 -8.21
CA ASN A 444 -9.36 -16.12 -7.27
C ASN A 444 -9.22 -14.62 -7.02
N HIS A 445 -9.98 -13.79 -7.75
CA HIS A 445 -9.90 -12.33 -7.66
C HIS A 445 -11.22 -11.67 -8.09
N TRP A 446 -11.22 -10.34 -8.19
CA TRP A 446 -12.32 -9.53 -8.72
C TRP A 446 -12.77 -9.99 -10.10
N VAL A 447 -14.09 -10.19 -10.25
CA VAL A 447 -14.73 -10.43 -11.55
C VAL A 447 -15.12 -9.09 -12.16
N ARG A 448 -14.25 -8.56 -13.02
CA ARG A 448 -14.49 -7.27 -13.72
C ARG A 448 -15.07 -7.45 -15.11
N ALA A 449 -14.80 -8.60 -15.73
CA ALA A 449 -15.27 -8.94 -17.05
C ALA A 449 -16.27 -10.10 -16.97
N LEU A 450 -17.46 -9.90 -17.50
CA LEU A 450 -18.50 -10.91 -17.58
C LEU A 450 -19.30 -10.74 -18.87
N VAL A 451 -19.37 -11.79 -19.67
CA VAL A 451 -20.11 -11.77 -20.95
C VAL A 451 -20.92 -13.06 -21.06
N ALA A 452 -22.19 -12.94 -21.41
CA ALA A 452 -23.02 -14.08 -21.79
C ALA A 452 -23.17 -14.05 -23.31
N ALA A 453 -22.79 -15.13 -23.98
CA ALA A 453 -22.91 -15.26 -25.42
C ALA A 453 -23.30 -16.70 -25.75
N GLN A 454 -24.28 -16.86 -26.64
CA GLN A 454 -24.86 -18.17 -26.98
C GLN A 454 -25.37 -18.88 -25.71
N SER A 455 -24.84 -20.08 -25.42
CA SER A 455 -25.19 -20.88 -24.23
C SER A 455 -24.16 -20.78 -23.10
N TYR A 456 -23.16 -19.90 -23.22
CA TYR A 456 -22.04 -19.82 -22.30
C TYR A 456 -21.91 -18.46 -21.61
N LEU A 457 -21.48 -18.50 -20.36
CA LEU A 457 -21.03 -17.35 -19.60
C LEU A 457 -19.50 -17.36 -19.55
N TYR A 458 -18.89 -16.22 -19.81
CA TYR A 458 -17.44 -16.03 -19.79
C TYR A 458 -17.10 -15.04 -18.68
N SER A 459 -16.28 -15.45 -17.73
CA SER A 459 -15.90 -14.62 -16.59
C SER A 459 -14.39 -14.47 -16.49
N GLY A 460 -13.92 -13.22 -16.46
CA GLY A 460 -12.52 -12.90 -16.22
C GLY A 460 -12.26 -12.66 -14.74
N SER A 461 -11.30 -13.39 -14.16
CA SER A 461 -10.85 -13.21 -12.78
C SER A 461 -9.34 -13.41 -12.70
N TYR A 462 -8.62 -12.35 -12.34
CA TYR A 462 -7.15 -12.31 -12.43
C TYR A 462 -6.67 -12.80 -13.81
N GLN A 463 -5.74 -13.74 -13.86
CA GLN A 463 -5.16 -14.29 -15.09
C GLN A 463 -5.97 -15.47 -15.68
N THR A 464 -7.27 -15.54 -15.41
CA THR A 464 -8.10 -16.66 -15.89
C THR A 464 -9.40 -16.17 -16.51
N ILE A 465 -9.83 -16.85 -17.57
CA ILE A 465 -11.18 -16.78 -18.10
C ILE A 465 -11.85 -18.13 -17.88
N LYS A 466 -12.91 -18.15 -17.09
CA LYS A 466 -13.75 -19.35 -16.91
C LYS A 466 -14.94 -19.29 -17.85
N ILE A 467 -15.20 -20.42 -18.50
CA ILE A 467 -16.35 -20.65 -19.36
C ILE A 467 -17.33 -21.53 -18.60
N TRP A 468 -18.56 -21.06 -18.46
CA TRP A 468 -19.62 -21.74 -17.73
C TRP A 468 -20.78 -22.07 -18.65
N ASP A 469 -21.39 -23.24 -18.48
CA ASP A 469 -22.65 -23.56 -19.13
C ASP A 469 -23.77 -22.74 -18.46
N ILE A 470 -24.56 -21.97 -19.23
CA ILE A 470 -25.64 -21.17 -18.65
C ILE A 470 -26.79 -22.04 -18.11
N ARG A 471 -27.00 -23.23 -18.67
CA ARG A 471 -28.09 -24.13 -18.29
C ARG A 471 -27.72 -24.95 -17.05
N THR A 472 -26.51 -25.53 -16.99
CA THR A 472 -26.08 -26.34 -15.83
C THR A 472 -25.39 -25.52 -14.74
N LEU A 473 -24.90 -24.33 -15.09
CA LEU A 473 -24.14 -23.43 -14.21
C LEU A 473 -22.84 -24.06 -13.70
N ASP A 474 -22.22 -24.91 -14.51
CA ASP A 474 -20.95 -25.56 -14.19
C ASP A 474 -19.83 -24.97 -15.04
N CYS A 475 -18.62 -24.94 -14.48
CA CYS A 475 -17.44 -24.50 -15.20
C CYS A 475 -17.02 -25.62 -16.17
N ILE A 476 -17.10 -25.37 -17.48
CA ILE A 476 -16.72 -26.33 -18.51
C ILE A 476 -15.24 -26.22 -18.85
N HIS A 477 -14.72 -24.99 -18.91
CA HIS A 477 -13.34 -24.76 -19.35
C HIS A 477 -12.72 -23.57 -18.63
N VAL A 478 -11.40 -23.59 -18.51
CA VAL A 478 -10.60 -22.48 -17.99
C VAL A 478 -9.52 -22.15 -19.01
N LEU A 479 -9.49 -20.89 -19.46
CA LEU A 479 -8.42 -20.36 -20.29
C LEU A 479 -7.45 -19.60 -19.38
N GLN A 480 -6.16 -19.85 -19.57
CA GLN A 480 -5.10 -19.12 -18.88
C GLN A 480 -4.73 -17.90 -19.72
N THR A 481 -4.61 -16.75 -19.08
CA THR A 481 -4.22 -15.49 -19.72
C THR A 481 -2.90 -15.00 -19.13
N SER A 482 -1.93 -14.66 -19.97
CA SER A 482 -0.79 -13.85 -19.55
C SER A 482 -1.22 -12.38 -19.39
N GLY A 483 -0.35 -11.50 -18.87
CA GLY A 483 -0.64 -10.06 -18.91
C GLY A 483 -1.37 -9.49 -17.69
N GLY A 484 -1.40 -10.22 -16.57
CA GLY A 484 -2.07 -9.77 -15.34
C GLY A 484 -3.61 -9.92 -15.37
N SER A 485 -4.31 -9.11 -14.59
CA SER A 485 -5.77 -9.26 -14.40
C SER A 485 -6.54 -8.99 -15.69
N VAL A 486 -7.51 -9.85 -16.03
CA VAL A 486 -8.51 -9.61 -17.07
C VAL A 486 -9.46 -8.50 -16.60
N TYR A 487 -9.56 -7.44 -17.40
CA TYR A 487 -10.43 -6.29 -17.15
C TYR A 487 -11.66 -6.29 -18.03
N SER A 488 -11.55 -6.82 -19.25
CA SER A 488 -12.65 -6.85 -20.22
C SER A 488 -12.65 -8.15 -21.01
N ILE A 489 -13.83 -8.57 -21.43
CA ILE A 489 -14.05 -9.70 -22.33
C ILE A 489 -15.02 -9.25 -23.42
N ALA A 490 -14.81 -9.73 -24.63
CA ALA A 490 -15.75 -9.65 -25.73
C ALA A 490 -15.76 -11.00 -26.45
N VAL A 491 -16.93 -11.43 -26.93
CA VAL A 491 -17.10 -12.70 -27.64
C VAL A 491 -17.67 -12.41 -29.01
N THR A 492 -16.97 -12.88 -30.03
CA THR A 492 -17.41 -12.84 -31.43
C THR A 492 -18.01 -14.20 -31.82
N ASN A 493 -18.35 -14.42 -33.08
CA ASN A 493 -18.83 -15.74 -33.53
C ASN A 493 -17.76 -16.83 -33.48
N HIS A 494 -16.48 -16.47 -33.59
CA HIS A 494 -15.37 -17.42 -33.70
C HIS A 494 -14.28 -17.22 -32.64
N HIS A 495 -14.29 -16.10 -31.92
CA HIS A 495 -13.21 -15.75 -31.01
C HIS A 495 -13.68 -15.25 -29.65
N ILE A 496 -12.95 -15.64 -28.61
CA ILE A 496 -12.99 -15.04 -27.28
C ILE A 496 -11.85 -14.02 -27.22
N VAL A 497 -12.16 -12.79 -26.86
CA VAL A 497 -11.18 -11.70 -26.79
C VAL A 497 -11.18 -11.14 -25.38
N CYS A 498 -10.00 -10.93 -24.79
CA CYS A 498 -9.90 -10.30 -23.48
C CYS A 498 -8.86 -9.20 -23.44
N GLY A 499 -9.15 -8.14 -22.69
CA GLY A 499 -8.22 -7.06 -22.39
C GLY A 499 -7.67 -7.18 -20.98
N THR A 500 -6.36 -6.97 -20.81
CA THR A 500 -5.65 -7.23 -19.56
C THR A 500 -5.06 -5.98 -18.92
N TYR A 501 -4.57 -6.14 -17.69
CA TYR A 501 -3.87 -5.11 -16.92
C TYR A 501 -2.59 -4.62 -17.63
N GLU A 502 -1.80 -5.54 -18.20
CA GLU A 502 -0.53 -5.27 -18.87
C GLU A 502 -0.69 -4.88 -20.35
N ASN A 503 -1.79 -4.21 -20.69
CA ASN A 503 -2.01 -3.57 -22.00
C ASN A 503 -2.20 -4.54 -23.18
N LEU A 504 -2.31 -5.84 -22.92
CA LEU A 504 -2.46 -6.88 -23.93
C LEU A 504 -3.93 -7.16 -24.21
N ILE A 505 -4.20 -7.56 -25.46
CA ILE A 505 -5.47 -8.16 -25.83
C ILE A 505 -5.20 -9.57 -26.34
N HIS A 506 -5.70 -10.58 -25.65
CA HIS A 506 -5.54 -11.97 -26.07
C HIS A 506 -6.77 -12.45 -26.81
N VAL A 507 -6.56 -13.28 -27.82
CA VAL A 507 -7.59 -13.83 -28.71
C VAL A 507 -7.46 -15.34 -28.72
N TRP A 508 -8.55 -16.03 -28.37
CA TRP A 508 -8.69 -17.48 -28.49
C TRP A 508 -9.73 -17.82 -29.54
N ASP A 509 -9.55 -18.94 -30.19
CA ASP A 509 -10.58 -19.55 -31.02
C ASP A 509 -11.65 -20.21 -30.13
N ILE A 510 -12.92 -20.04 -30.49
CA ILE A 510 -14.05 -20.54 -29.69
C ILE A 510 -14.15 -22.06 -29.72
N GLU A 511 -13.83 -22.71 -30.83
CA GLU A 511 -14.04 -24.16 -30.95
C GLU A 511 -12.88 -24.95 -30.34
N SER A 512 -11.65 -24.63 -30.75
CA SER A 512 -10.42 -25.30 -30.28
C SER A 512 -10.00 -24.88 -28.88
N LYS A 513 -10.45 -23.72 -28.38
CA LYS A 513 -9.99 -23.09 -27.12
C LYS A 513 -8.51 -22.74 -27.10
N GLU A 514 -7.84 -22.76 -28.25
CA GLU A 514 -6.42 -22.39 -28.37
C GLU A 514 -6.25 -20.88 -28.54
N GLN A 515 -5.15 -20.35 -27.99
CA GLN A 515 -4.82 -18.94 -28.15
C GLN A 515 -4.28 -18.70 -29.56
N VAL A 516 -5.03 -17.94 -30.36
CA VAL A 516 -4.71 -17.63 -31.76
C VAL A 516 -3.71 -16.48 -31.85
N ARG A 517 -3.89 -15.44 -31.03
CA ARG A 517 -3.08 -14.23 -31.13
C ARG A 517 -3.07 -13.41 -29.84
N THR A 518 -2.03 -12.61 -29.69
CA THR A 518 -1.97 -11.49 -28.75
C THR A 518 -1.84 -10.19 -29.54
N LEU A 519 -2.83 -9.30 -29.42
CA LEU A 519 -2.84 -7.99 -30.04
C LEU A 519 -2.15 -6.99 -29.09
N THR A 520 -1.20 -6.24 -29.63
CA THR A 520 -0.37 -5.27 -28.91
C THR A 520 -0.55 -3.87 -29.49
N GLY A 521 -0.41 -2.85 -28.65
CA GLY A 521 -0.39 -1.46 -29.08
C GLY A 521 -0.95 -0.47 -28.06
N HIS A 522 -1.78 -0.92 -27.12
CA HIS A 522 -2.15 -0.09 -25.98
C HIS A 522 -0.95 0.11 -25.05
N VAL A 523 -0.89 1.29 -24.42
CA VAL A 523 0.13 1.65 -23.42
C VAL A 523 -0.55 1.89 -22.06
N GLY A 524 -1.55 1.05 -21.77
CA GLY A 524 -2.33 1.09 -20.55
C GLY A 524 -3.34 -0.05 -20.50
N THR A 525 -3.81 -0.36 -19.30
CA THR A 525 -4.82 -1.40 -19.04
C THR A 525 -6.02 -1.28 -19.98
N VAL A 526 -6.46 -2.39 -20.55
CA VAL A 526 -7.61 -2.43 -21.48
C VAL A 526 -8.90 -2.62 -20.68
N TYR A 527 -9.54 -1.49 -20.34
CA TYR A 527 -10.71 -1.46 -19.46
C TYR A 527 -11.99 -2.01 -20.07
N ALA A 528 -12.21 -1.84 -21.37
CA ALA A 528 -13.45 -2.28 -22.01
C ALA A 528 -13.19 -2.80 -23.43
N LEU A 529 -14.02 -3.77 -23.83
CA LEU A 529 -14.08 -4.31 -25.17
C LEU A 529 -15.52 -4.29 -25.67
N ALA A 530 -15.71 -4.08 -26.98
CA ALA A 530 -17.01 -4.19 -27.63
C ALA A 530 -16.85 -4.80 -29.03
N VAL A 531 -17.91 -5.42 -29.55
CA VAL A 531 -17.92 -6.07 -30.87
C VAL A 531 -18.97 -5.44 -31.76
N ILE A 532 -18.60 -5.19 -33.02
CA ILE A 532 -19.55 -5.03 -34.14
C ILE A 532 -19.27 -6.16 -35.11
N SER A 533 -20.25 -7.03 -35.33
CA SER A 533 -20.19 -8.04 -36.39
C SER A 533 -21.22 -7.71 -37.46
N THR A 534 -20.75 -7.56 -38.69
CA THR A 534 -21.54 -7.57 -39.92
C THR A 534 -21.29 -8.90 -40.64
N PRO A 535 -22.13 -9.28 -41.62
CA PRO A 535 -21.93 -10.52 -42.39
C PRO A 535 -20.57 -10.61 -43.10
N ASP A 536 -19.97 -9.46 -43.43
CA ASP A 536 -18.73 -9.30 -44.17
C ASP A 536 -17.50 -9.04 -43.28
N GLN A 537 -17.69 -8.43 -42.09
CA GLN A 537 -16.57 -8.00 -41.25
C GLN A 537 -16.90 -8.09 -39.76
N THR A 538 -15.94 -8.54 -38.96
CA THR A 538 -16.00 -8.39 -37.51
C THR A 538 -14.97 -7.39 -37.02
N LYS A 539 -15.44 -6.35 -36.32
CA LYS A 539 -14.61 -5.35 -35.63
C LYS A 539 -14.71 -5.52 -34.13
N VAL A 540 -13.55 -5.47 -33.47
CA VAL A 540 -13.46 -5.35 -32.01
C VAL A 540 -12.93 -3.97 -31.67
N PHE A 541 -13.55 -3.34 -30.68
CA PHE A 541 -13.14 -2.06 -30.15
C PHE A 541 -12.55 -2.27 -28.76
N SER A 542 -11.40 -1.67 -28.48
CA SER A 542 -10.80 -1.67 -27.15
C SER A 542 -10.66 -0.25 -26.63
N ALA A 543 -10.90 -0.08 -25.33
CA ALA A 543 -10.74 1.16 -24.61
C ALA A 543 -9.73 0.97 -23.49
N SER A 544 -8.84 1.94 -23.32
CA SER A 544 -7.69 1.79 -22.43
C SER A 544 -7.47 2.96 -21.48
N TYR A 545 -6.73 2.66 -20.41
CA TYR A 545 -6.11 3.65 -19.52
C TYR A 545 -5.33 4.73 -20.28
N ASP A 546 -4.74 4.40 -21.44
CA ASP A 546 -3.97 5.33 -22.28
C ASP A 546 -4.79 6.44 -22.97
N ARG A 547 -6.10 6.52 -22.67
CA ARG A 547 -7.07 7.52 -23.19
C ARG A 547 -7.46 7.32 -24.66
N SER A 548 -7.00 6.23 -25.27
CA SER A 548 -7.34 5.87 -26.64
C SER A 548 -8.40 4.78 -26.70
N LEU A 549 -9.09 4.75 -27.85
CA LEU A 549 -9.75 3.54 -28.30
C LEU A 549 -9.01 2.99 -29.52
N ARG A 550 -8.96 1.68 -29.68
CA ARG A 550 -8.47 1.04 -30.91
C ARG A 550 -9.57 0.24 -31.57
N VAL A 551 -9.55 0.24 -32.89
CA VAL A 551 -10.43 -0.55 -33.76
C VAL A 551 -9.59 -1.66 -34.35
N TRP A 552 -10.03 -2.90 -34.18
CA TRP A 552 -9.34 -4.10 -34.63
C TRP A 552 -10.20 -4.82 -35.66
N SER A 553 -9.63 -5.16 -36.81
CA SER A 553 -10.26 -6.14 -37.72
C SER A 553 -9.94 -7.54 -37.21
N MET A 554 -10.97 -8.35 -36.99
CA MET A 554 -10.80 -9.73 -36.54
C MET A 554 -10.48 -10.69 -37.69
N ASP A 555 -10.56 -10.24 -38.94
CA ASP A 555 -10.29 -11.08 -40.11
C ASP A 555 -8.78 -11.25 -40.31
N ASN A 556 -8.00 -10.20 -40.02
CA ASN A 556 -6.54 -10.19 -40.14
C ASN A 556 -5.82 -9.83 -38.82
N MET A 557 -6.58 -9.57 -37.76
CA MET A 557 -6.09 -9.28 -36.40
C MET A 557 -5.14 -8.08 -36.32
N ILE A 558 -5.43 -7.01 -37.07
CA ILE A 558 -4.66 -5.76 -37.05
C ILE A 558 -5.47 -4.61 -36.46
N CYS A 559 -4.77 -3.64 -35.85
CA CYS A 559 -5.35 -2.37 -35.46
C CYS A 559 -5.58 -1.52 -36.72
N THR A 560 -6.83 -1.34 -37.13
CA THR A 560 -7.19 -0.54 -38.30
C THR A 560 -7.26 0.95 -37.98
N GLN A 561 -7.54 1.32 -36.72
CA GLN A 561 -7.64 2.73 -36.34
C GLN A 561 -7.37 2.94 -34.86
N THR A 562 -6.77 4.09 -34.52
CA THR A 562 -6.69 4.59 -33.14
C THR A 562 -7.49 5.89 -33.02
N LEU A 563 -8.39 5.95 -32.04
CA LEU A 563 -9.32 7.04 -31.79
C LEU A 563 -8.88 7.84 -30.57
N LEU A 564 -8.46 9.09 -30.79
CA LEU A 564 -7.90 9.98 -29.76
C LEU A 564 -8.77 11.23 -29.59
N ARG A 565 -9.74 11.16 -28.68
CA ARG A 565 -10.60 12.32 -28.33
C ARG A 565 -10.90 12.47 -26.85
N HIS A 566 -10.79 11.42 -26.05
CA HIS A 566 -10.96 11.54 -24.61
C HIS A 566 -9.74 12.19 -23.96
N GLN A 567 -9.99 12.94 -22.88
CA GLN A 567 -8.96 13.59 -22.09
C GLN A 567 -8.55 12.78 -20.85
N GLY A 568 -9.33 11.74 -20.53
CA GLY A 568 -9.07 10.77 -19.46
C GLY A 568 -9.16 9.34 -19.97
N SER A 569 -8.80 8.39 -19.11
CA SER A 569 -8.84 6.96 -19.42
C SER A 569 -10.23 6.54 -19.89
N VAL A 570 -10.29 5.74 -20.96
CA VAL A 570 -11.57 5.28 -21.52
C VAL A 570 -11.95 3.98 -20.81
N THR A 571 -13.06 3.99 -20.10
CA THR A 571 -13.44 2.99 -19.10
C THR A 571 -14.61 2.13 -19.53
N ALA A 572 -15.44 2.61 -20.46
CA ALA A 572 -16.64 1.90 -20.90
C ALA A 572 -16.86 2.01 -22.41
N LEU A 573 -17.38 0.94 -23.01
CA LEU A 573 -17.82 0.90 -24.41
C LEU A 573 -19.22 0.33 -24.51
N ALA A 574 -20.01 0.84 -25.44
CA ALA A 574 -21.26 0.22 -25.86
C ALA A 574 -21.47 0.42 -27.36
N VAL A 575 -22.23 -0.47 -27.98
CA VAL A 575 -22.46 -0.48 -29.42
C VAL A 575 -23.96 -0.58 -29.69
N SER A 576 -24.44 0.17 -30.69
CA SER A 576 -25.81 0.03 -31.19
C SER A 576 -25.96 0.59 -32.59
N ARG A 577 -26.58 -0.20 -33.48
CA ARG A 577 -26.88 0.19 -34.88
C ARG A 577 -25.67 0.78 -35.62
N GLY A 578 -24.51 0.12 -35.52
CA GLY A 578 -23.26 0.56 -36.15
C GLY A 578 -22.56 1.76 -35.48
N ARG A 579 -23.14 2.30 -34.41
CA ARG A 579 -22.54 3.37 -33.60
C ARG A 579 -21.82 2.80 -32.41
N LEU A 580 -20.69 3.40 -32.07
CA LEU A 580 -19.92 3.12 -30.86
C LEU A 580 -20.08 4.28 -29.89
N PHE A 581 -20.25 3.96 -28.62
CA PHE A 581 -20.30 4.91 -27.51
C PHE A 581 -19.15 4.60 -26.56
N SER A 582 -18.50 5.64 -26.04
CA SER A 582 -17.39 5.48 -25.09
C SER A 582 -17.52 6.40 -23.90
N GLY A 583 -17.40 5.84 -22.70
CA GLY A 583 -17.39 6.56 -21.44
C GLY A 583 -15.97 6.60 -20.87
N ALA A 584 -15.63 7.70 -20.20
CA ALA A 584 -14.27 7.92 -19.71
C ALA A 584 -14.21 8.63 -18.35
N VAL A 585 -12.99 8.67 -17.80
CA VAL A 585 -12.62 9.39 -16.58
C VAL A 585 -12.76 10.91 -16.72
N ASP A 586 -12.82 11.43 -17.95
CA ASP A 586 -13.13 12.85 -18.22
C ASP A 586 -14.60 13.23 -18.03
N SER A 587 -15.41 12.34 -17.45
CA SER A 587 -16.85 12.53 -17.17
C SER A 587 -17.73 12.69 -18.42
N THR A 588 -17.21 12.38 -19.60
CA THR A 588 -17.95 12.48 -20.86
C THR A 588 -18.28 11.13 -21.47
N VAL A 589 -19.32 11.12 -22.31
CA VAL A 589 -19.61 10.00 -23.21
C VAL A 589 -19.51 10.48 -24.65
N LYS A 590 -18.69 9.83 -25.48
CA LYS A 590 -18.50 10.19 -26.90
C LYS A 590 -19.22 9.23 -27.82
N VAL A 591 -19.72 9.76 -28.93
CA VAL A 591 -20.40 9.01 -29.99
C VAL A 591 -19.50 8.93 -31.20
N TRP A 592 -19.30 7.72 -31.71
CA TRP A 592 -18.47 7.43 -32.87
C TRP A 592 -19.29 6.72 -33.93
N THR A 593 -19.16 7.16 -35.16
CA THR A 593 -19.76 6.50 -36.33
C THR A 593 -18.71 6.37 -37.41
N CYS A 594 -18.88 5.38 -38.28
CA CYS A 594 -18.25 5.43 -39.60
C CYS A 594 -18.69 6.69 -40.36
#